data_AF-A0A418VXI1-F1
#
_entry.id   AF-A0A418VXI1-F1
#
_cell.length_a   1.000
_cell.length_b   1.000
_cell.length_c   1.000
_cell.angle_alpha   90.00
_cell.angle_beta   90.00
_cell.angle_gamma   90.00
#
_symmetry.space_group_name_H-M   'P 1'
#
loop_
_entity.id
_entity.type
_entity.pdbx_description
1 polymer ?
#
loop_
_entity_poly.entity_id
_entity_poly.type
_entity_poly.pdbx_seq_one_letter_code
_entity_poly.pdbx_strand_id
1 'polypeptide(L)'
;MSKPFDRAKFNKVLSLAESDQDAEALAAVRKAASMARAAGLSLGEAVNGTDPDGGTVSTLRTMMMEAELATARREIAELRRKTSGAGDDATFQRGFEAGQRYGADRAAADLREQAFRRVRELEAELEAFRAPLDWLTLAERFYAKFRRGAKAPFAKGLMYRASVNKLMPADQAELRKFAATVERKVKRSKKPVEETAEA
;
A
#
# COMPACT_ATOMS: atom_id res chain seq x y z
N MET A 1 1.86 18.73 34.14
CA MET A 1 0.43 18.67 34.52
C MET A 1 -0.37 19.40 33.45
N SER A 2 -1.14 18.68 32.63
CA SER A 2 -2.00 19.29 31.60
C SER A 2 -3.16 20.03 32.27
N LYS A 3 -3.45 21.25 31.82
CA LYS A 3 -4.63 21.98 32.31
C LYS A 3 -5.89 21.30 31.77
N PRO A 4 -6.95 21.12 32.58
CA PRO A 4 -8.20 20.54 32.11
C PRO A 4 -8.79 21.39 30.97
N PHE A 5 -9.33 20.73 29.95
CA PHE A 5 -9.93 21.39 28.80
C PHE A 5 -11.17 22.19 29.21
N ASP A 6 -11.07 23.52 29.16
CA ASP A 6 -12.16 24.42 29.53
C ASP A 6 -13.12 24.60 28.34
N ARG A 7 -14.13 23.72 28.29
CA ARG A 7 -15.12 23.66 27.22
C ARG A 7 -15.97 24.93 27.11
N ALA A 8 -16.24 25.60 28.24
CA ALA A 8 -17.00 26.85 28.26
C ALA A 8 -16.20 27.97 27.57
N LYS A 9 -14.90 28.07 27.85
CA LYS A 9 -14.02 29.03 27.16
C LYS A 9 -13.85 28.69 25.67
N PHE A 10 -13.75 27.41 25.32
CA PHE A 10 -13.64 26.96 23.94
C PHE A 10 -14.87 27.35 23.10
N ASN A 11 -16.09 27.08 23.60
CA ASN A 11 -17.33 27.44 22.90
C ASN A 11 -17.48 28.95 22.72
N LYS A 12 -17.08 29.75 23.72
CA LYS A 12 -17.10 31.22 23.62
C LYS A 12 -16.13 31.76 22.57
N VAL A 13 -15.00 31.07 22.35
CA VAL A 13 -14.06 31.42 21.29
C VAL A 13 -14.60 30.98 19.93
N LEU A 14 -15.23 29.80 19.84
CA LEU A 14 -15.86 29.34 18.60
C LEU A 14 -17.03 30.19 18.14
N SER A 15 -17.84 30.74 19.04
CA SER A 15 -18.93 31.64 18.65
C SER A 15 -18.43 32.92 17.97
N LEU A 16 -17.20 33.35 18.25
CA LEU A 16 -16.57 34.49 17.55
C LEU A 16 -16.11 34.14 16.13
N ALA A 17 -16.07 32.84 15.78
CA ALA A 17 -15.81 32.40 14.41
C ALA A 17 -16.99 32.68 13.47
N GLU A 18 -18.17 32.99 14.01
CA GLU A 18 -19.38 33.38 13.25
C GLU A 18 -19.47 34.90 13.03
N SER A 19 -18.44 35.67 13.42
CA SER A 19 -18.38 37.12 13.18
C SER A 19 -18.31 37.44 11.69
N ASP A 20 -19.03 38.48 11.25
CA ASP A 20 -19.00 38.99 9.86
C ASP A 20 -17.65 39.63 9.47
N GLN A 21 -16.71 39.73 10.42
CA GLN A 21 -15.35 40.21 10.18
C GLN A 21 -14.38 39.04 10.00
N ASP A 22 -13.96 38.78 8.76
CA ASP A 22 -13.06 37.67 8.39
C ASP A 22 -11.80 37.57 9.26
N ALA A 23 -11.20 38.70 9.62
CA ALA A 23 -9.99 38.73 10.45
C ALA A 23 -10.25 38.25 11.88
N GLU A 24 -11.42 38.58 12.44
CA GLU A 24 -11.84 38.16 13.77
C GLU A 24 -12.24 36.67 13.77
N ALA A 25 -13.00 36.25 12.76
CA ALA A 25 -13.39 34.86 12.58
C ALA A 25 -12.18 33.93 12.43
N LEU A 26 -11.19 34.33 11.62
CA LEU A 26 -9.95 33.58 11.44
C LEU A 26 -9.13 33.52 12.75
N ALA A 27 -9.04 34.63 13.49
CA ALA A 27 -8.34 34.68 14.77
C ALA A 27 -9.02 33.78 15.82
N ALA A 28 -10.35 33.76 15.84
CA ALA A 28 -11.14 32.90 16.69
C ALA A 28 -10.90 31.40 16.39
N VAL A 29 -10.93 31.00 15.11
CA VAL A 29 -10.64 29.61 14.69
C VAL A 29 -9.22 29.20 15.09
N ARG A 30 -8.21 30.06 14.86
CA ARG A 30 -6.82 29.79 15.25
C ARG A 30 -6.68 29.62 16.76
N LYS A 31 -7.37 30.45 17.54
CA LYS A 31 -7.37 30.38 19.00
C LYS A 31 -8.06 29.12 19.50
N ALA A 32 -9.21 28.75 18.93
CA ALA A 32 -9.90 27.49 19.23
C ALA A 32 -9.00 26.27 18.92
N ALA A 33 -8.35 26.24 17.76
CA ALA A 33 -7.42 25.17 17.39
C ALA A 33 -6.23 25.07 18.36
N SER A 34 -5.69 26.20 18.83
CA SER A 34 -4.60 26.21 19.81
C SER A 34 -5.04 25.64 21.17
N MET A 35 -6.26 25.93 21.59
CA MET A 35 -6.84 25.43 22.85
C MET A 35 -7.12 23.93 22.78
N ALA A 36 -7.64 23.44 21.66
CA ALA A 36 -7.84 22.00 21.42
C ALA A 36 -6.51 21.24 21.48
N ARG A 37 -5.48 21.73 20.77
CA ARG A 37 -4.15 21.10 20.76
C ARG A 37 -3.46 21.12 22.12
N ALA A 38 -3.59 22.20 22.89
CA ALA A 38 -3.02 22.28 24.24
C ALA A 38 -3.63 21.24 25.20
N ALA A 39 -4.84 20.76 24.90
CA ALA A 39 -5.51 19.68 25.62
C ALA A 39 -5.30 18.29 24.99
N GLY A 40 -4.51 18.18 23.91
CA GLY A 40 -4.25 16.92 23.20
C GLY A 40 -5.38 16.46 22.29
N LEU A 41 -6.35 17.33 21.96
CA LEU A 41 -7.50 17.04 21.11
C LEU A 41 -7.30 17.65 19.72
N SER A 42 -7.82 16.98 18.69
CA SER A 42 -8.05 17.62 17.40
C SER A 42 -9.19 18.63 17.49
N LEU A 43 -9.24 19.61 16.57
CA LEU A 43 -10.31 20.60 16.56
C LEU A 43 -11.70 19.96 16.41
N GLY A 44 -11.80 18.88 15.62
CA GLY A 44 -13.04 18.12 15.45
C GLY A 44 -13.48 17.39 16.71
N GLU A 45 -12.55 16.78 17.45
CA GLU A 45 -12.84 16.13 18.73
C GLU A 45 -13.19 17.15 19.82
N ALA A 46 -12.57 18.33 19.80
CA ALA A 46 -12.89 19.40 20.73
C ALA A 46 -14.30 20.00 20.49
N VAL A 47 -14.75 20.06 19.23
CA VAL A 47 -16.10 20.51 18.84
C VAL A 47 -17.15 19.45 19.17
N ASN A 48 -16.93 18.22 18.75
CA ASN A 48 -17.92 17.14 18.86
C ASN A 48 -17.89 16.42 20.22
N GLY A 49 -16.86 16.66 21.03
CA GLY A 49 -16.53 15.85 22.20
C GLY A 49 -15.68 14.63 21.80
N THR A 50 -14.82 14.19 22.71
CA THR A 50 -14.17 12.88 22.60
C THR A 50 -15.25 11.82 22.75
N ASP A 51 -15.69 11.26 21.63
CA ASP A 51 -16.50 10.04 21.58
C ASP A 51 -15.56 8.84 21.80
N PRO A 52 -15.61 8.14 22.95
CA PRO A 52 -14.93 6.87 23.09
C PRO A 52 -15.60 5.76 22.26
N ASP A 53 -16.86 5.93 21.85
CA ASP A 53 -17.69 4.90 21.22
C ASP A 53 -18.49 5.45 20.02
N GLY A 54 -17.80 5.75 18.91
CA GLY A 54 -18.37 5.97 17.57
C GLY A 54 -19.82 6.49 17.48
N GLY A 55 -19.99 7.81 17.47
CA GLY A 55 -21.26 8.52 17.64
C GLY A 55 -22.43 8.20 16.69
N THR A 56 -23.58 8.79 17.05
CA THR A 56 -24.94 8.64 16.52
C THR A 56 -25.11 8.64 14.99
N VAL A 57 -24.18 9.25 14.25
CA VAL A 57 -24.19 9.24 12.79
C VAL A 57 -23.82 7.86 12.22
N SER A 58 -22.93 7.12 12.91
CA SER A 58 -22.56 5.74 12.55
C SER A 58 -23.70 4.76 12.80
N THR A 59 -24.42 4.92 13.92
CA THR A 59 -25.60 4.11 14.23
C THR A 59 -26.78 4.44 13.31
N LEU A 60 -27.02 5.71 12.97
CA LEU A 60 -28.02 6.08 11.96
C LEU A 60 -27.68 5.53 10.57
N ARG A 61 -26.41 5.56 10.16
CA ARG A 61 -25.97 4.99 8.89
C ARG A 61 -26.13 3.47 8.86
N THR A 62 -25.83 2.80 9.98
CA THR A 62 -26.06 1.36 10.14
C THR A 62 -27.54 1.02 10.07
N MET A 63 -28.41 1.78 10.77
CA MET A 63 -29.86 1.60 10.72
C MET A 63 -30.45 1.86 9.33
N MET A 64 -29.96 2.87 8.61
CA MET A 64 -30.35 3.11 7.21
C MET A 64 -29.93 1.97 6.29
N MET A 65 -28.69 1.48 6.41
CA MET A 65 -28.25 0.31 5.67
C MET A 65 -29.08 -0.94 6.00
N GLU A 66 -29.42 -1.17 7.27
CA GLU A 66 -30.28 -2.29 7.67
C GLU A 66 -31.69 -2.16 7.10
N ALA A 67 -32.25 -0.94 7.07
CA ALA A 67 -33.54 -0.68 6.45
C ALA A 67 -33.53 -0.89 4.94
N GLU A 68 -32.50 -0.40 4.23
CA GLU A 68 -32.31 -0.63 2.80
C GLU A 68 -32.16 -2.13 2.50
N LEU A 69 -31.40 -2.86 3.31
CA LEU A 69 -31.20 -4.30 3.18
C LEU A 69 -32.50 -5.07 3.43
N ALA A 70 -33.31 -4.64 4.40
CA ALA A 70 -34.65 -5.18 4.63
C ALA A 70 -35.60 -4.92 3.45
N THR A 71 -35.49 -3.74 2.82
CA THR A 71 -36.31 -3.36 1.67
C THR A 71 -35.93 -4.20 0.44
N ALA A 72 -34.63 -4.31 0.15
CA ALA A 72 -34.10 -5.17 -0.91
C ALA A 72 -34.49 -6.64 -0.72
N ARG A 73 -34.49 -7.15 0.52
CA ARG A 73 -34.95 -8.52 0.82
C ARG A 73 -36.44 -8.72 0.51
N ARG A 74 -37.30 -7.74 0.79
CA ARG A 74 -38.73 -7.81 0.45
C ARG A 74 -38.94 -7.77 -1.06
N GLU A 75 -38.21 -6.92 -1.75
CA GLU A 75 -38.27 -6.80 -3.21
C GLU A 75 -37.80 -8.11 -3.88
N ILE A 76 -36.73 -8.74 -3.37
CA ILE A 76 -36.30 -10.08 -3.79
C ILE A 76 -37.39 -11.12 -3.53
N ALA A 77 -38.06 -11.09 -2.38
CA ALA A 77 -39.14 -12.03 -2.08
C ALA A 77 -40.35 -11.83 -2.99
N GLU A 78 -40.68 -10.58 -3.34
CA GLU A 78 -41.76 -10.26 -4.26
C GLU A 78 -41.41 -10.64 -5.71
N LEU A 79 -40.18 -10.37 -6.15
CA LEU A 79 -39.66 -10.84 -7.44
C LEU A 79 -39.68 -12.36 -7.51
N ARG A 80 -39.27 -13.06 -6.44
CA ARG A 80 -39.35 -14.53 -6.34
C ARG A 80 -40.78 -15.04 -6.46
N ARG A 81 -41.76 -14.38 -5.83
CA ARG A 81 -43.19 -14.73 -5.97
C ARG A 81 -43.72 -14.46 -7.39
N LYS A 82 -43.24 -13.40 -8.05
CA LYS A 82 -43.59 -13.08 -9.44
C LYS A 82 -42.95 -14.07 -10.43
N THR A 83 -41.76 -14.59 -10.13
CA THR A 83 -41.05 -15.57 -10.98
C THR A 83 -41.41 -17.03 -10.68
N SER A 84 -41.90 -17.36 -9.47
CA SER A 84 -42.29 -18.73 -9.09
C SER A 84 -43.54 -19.26 -9.80
N GLY A 85 -44.13 -18.47 -10.71
CA GLY A 85 -45.19 -18.91 -11.60
C GLY A 85 -44.71 -19.48 -12.95
N ALA A 86 -43.41 -19.38 -13.31
CA ALA A 86 -43.00 -19.65 -14.69
C ALA A 86 -41.57 -20.18 -14.93
N GLY A 87 -40.81 -20.62 -13.92
CA GLY A 87 -39.45 -21.13 -14.16
C GLY A 87 -38.97 -22.14 -13.13
N ASP A 88 -38.27 -23.18 -13.61
CA ASP A 88 -37.56 -24.15 -12.78
C ASP A 88 -36.60 -23.44 -11.81
N ASP A 89 -36.92 -23.44 -10.52
CA ASP A 89 -36.09 -22.88 -9.45
C ASP A 89 -34.65 -23.43 -9.48
N ALA A 90 -34.47 -24.68 -9.94
CA ALA A 90 -33.16 -25.31 -10.11
C ALA A 90 -32.29 -24.63 -11.19
N THR A 91 -32.90 -24.04 -12.21
CA THR A 91 -32.18 -23.33 -13.28
C THR A 91 -31.78 -21.93 -12.83
N PHE A 92 -32.65 -21.26 -12.07
CA PHE A 92 -32.32 -19.97 -11.44
C PHE A 92 -31.19 -20.11 -10.42
N GLN A 93 -31.26 -21.11 -9.53
CA GLN A 93 -30.24 -21.35 -8.51
C GLN A 93 -28.87 -21.65 -9.14
N ARG A 94 -28.84 -22.47 -10.20
CA ARG A 94 -27.60 -22.75 -10.97
C ARG A 94 -27.03 -21.50 -11.64
N GLY A 95 -27.88 -20.64 -12.21
CA GLY A 95 -27.46 -19.37 -12.80
C GLY A 95 -26.89 -18.39 -11.77
N PHE A 96 -27.50 -18.31 -10.59
CA PHE A 96 -27.04 -17.47 -9.49
C PHE A 96 -25.69 -17.92 -8.93
N GLU A 97 -25.51 -19.23 -8.69
CA GLU A 97 -24.23 -19.79 -8.24
C GLU A 97 -23.12 -19.62 -9.29
N ALA A 98 -23.43 -19.80 -10.57
CA ALA A 98 -22.48 -19.54 -11.66
C ALA A 98 -22.07 -18.06 -11.72
N GLY A 99 -23.02 -17.14 -11.53
CA GLY A 99 -22.76 -15.70 -11.46
C GLY A 99 -21.89 -15.31 -10.27
N GLN A 100 -22.13 -15.91 -9.09
CA GLN A 100 -21.29 -15.68 -7.91
C GLN A 100 -19.86 -16.16 -8.12
N ARG A 101 -19.67 -17.36 -8.68
CA ARG A 101 -18.34 -17.89 -8.99
C ARG A 101 -17.60 -17.01 -9.99
N TYR A 102 -18.28 -16.60 -11.06
CA TYR A 102 -17.70 -15.71 -12.06
C TYR A 102 -17.30 -14.35 -11.47
N GLY A 103 -18.14 -13.77 -10.60
CA GLY A 103 -17.83 -12.53 -9.89
C GLY A 103 -16.62 -12.67 -8.96
N ALA A 104 -16.55 -13.76 -8.20
CA ALA A 104 -15.42 -14.06 -7.31
C ALA A 104 -14.12 -14.27 -8.08
N ASP A 105 -14.15 -15.02 -9.18
CA ASP A 105 -12.98 -15.28 -10.03
C ASP A 105 -12.45 -14.00 -10.67
N ARG A 106 -13.36 -13.12 -11.12
CA ARG A 106 -13.00 -11.82 -11.70
C ARG A 106 -12.39 -10.88 -10.65
N ALA A 107 -13.02 -10.77 -9.48
CA ALA A 107 -12.47 -9.97 -8.37
C ALA A 107 -11.09 -10.48 -7.93
N ALA A 108 -10.89 -11.81 -7.89
CA ALA A 108 -9.60 -12.41 -7.58
C ALA A 108 -8.54 -12.14 -8.66
N ALA A 109 -8.93 -12.14 -9.95
CA ALA A 109 -8.04 -11.79 -11.05
C ALA A 109 -7.58 -10.33 -10.98
N ASP A 110 -8.51 -9.40 -10.72
CA ASP A 110 -8.21 -7.96 -10.59
C ASP A 110 -7.25 -7.69 -9.42
N LEU A 111 -7.47 -8.35 -8.26
CA LEU A 111 -6.58 -8.26 -7.11
C LEU A 111 -5.18 -8.80 -7.41
N ARG A 112 -5.07 -9.93 -8.12
CA ARG A 112 -3.77 -10.47 -8.55
C ARG A 112 -3.05 -9.52 -9.49
N GLU A 113 -3.76 -8.93 -10.45
CA GLU A 113 -3.16 -7.97 -11.38
C GLU A 113 -2.64 -6.73 -10.64
N GLN A 114 -3.42 -6.17 -9.71
CA GLN A 114 -3.00 -5.06 -8.86
C GLN A 114 -1.76 -5.41 -8.03
N ALA A 115 -1.72 -6.61 -7.45
CA ALA A 115 -0.56 -7.09 -6.70
C ALA A 115 0.70 -7.19 -7.59
N PHE A 116 0.58 -7.74 -8.81
CA PHE A 116 1.71 -7.80 -9.75
C PHE A 116 2.20 -6.42 -10.18
N ARG A 117 1.29 -5.47 -10.43
CA ARG A 117 1.66 -4.08 -10.72
C ARG A 117 2.42 -3.46 -9.54
N ARG A 118 1.91 -3.64 -8.32
CA ARG A 118 2.56 -3.10 -7.11
C ARG A 118 3.94 -3.71 -6.87
N VAL A 119 4.13 -5.00 -7.11
CA VAL A 119 5.45 -5.64 -7.04
C VAL A 119 6.43 -5.00 -8.03
N ARG A 120 6.03 -4.75 -9.28
CA ARG A 120 6.89 -4.10 -10.28
C ARG A 120 7.26 -2.67 -9.88
N GLU A 121 6.34 -1.91 -9.32
CA GLU A 121 6.61 -0.56 -8.81
C GLU A 121 7.64 -0.61 -7.67
N LEU A 122 7.45 -1.51 -6.70
CA LEU A 122 8.39 -1.68 -5.59
C LEU A 122 9.77 -2.14 -6.06
N GLU A 123 9.84 -3.00 -7.08
CA GLU A 123 11.10 -3.39 -7.71
C GLU A 123 11.79 -2.20 -8.38
N ALA A 124 11.04 -1.31 -9.06
CA ALA A 124 11.58 -0.10 -9.66
C ALA A 124 12.03 0.94 -8.62
N GLU A 125 11.27 1.11 -7.53
CA GLU A 125 11.64 1.96 -6.38
C GLU A 125 12.93 1.43 -5.74
N LEU A 126 13.01 0.11 -5.46
CA LEU A 126 14.24 -0.52 -4.94
C LEU A 126 15.43 -0.34 -5.88
N GLU A 127 15.20 -0.38 -7.19
CA GLU A 127 16.24 -0.18 -8.19
C GLU A 127 16.78 1.25 -8.17
N ALA A 128 15.92 2.25 -7.93
CA ALA A 128 16.32 3.66 -7.82
C ALA A 128 17.26 3.93 -6.62
N PHE A 129 17.13 3.16 -5.53
CA PHE A 129 18.02 3.27 -4.37
C PHE A 129 19.34 2.50 -4.51
N ARG A 130 19.50 1.70 -5.58
CA ARG A 130 20.75 0.95 -5.79
C ARG A 130 21.77 1.81 -6.51
N ALA A 131 23.03 1.65 -6.09
CA ALA A 131 24.14 2.32 -6.77
C ALA A 131 24.15 1.95 -8.26
N PRO A 132 24.31 2.94 -9.16
CA PRO A 132 24.43 2.68 -10.59
C PRO A 132 25.67 1.82 -10.82
N LEU A 133 25.47 0.70 -11.53
CA LEU A 133 26.53 -0.22 -11.89
C LEU A 133 26.81 -0.11 -13.38
N ASP A 134 28.08 -0.16 -13.74
CA ASP A 134 28.46 -0.37 -15.13
C ASP A 134 28.18 -1.82 -15.53
N TRP A 135 27.00 -2.02 -16.10
CA TRP A 135 26.48 -3.31 -16.49
C TRP A 135 27.34 -4.03 -17.52
N LEU A 136 27.95 -3.28 -18.45
CA LEU A 136 28.78 -3.86 -19.49
C LEU A 136 30.08 -4.40 -18.89
N THR A 137 30.78 -3.57 -18.12
CA THR A 137 32.02 -3.98 -17.44
C THR A 137 31.79 -5.16 -16.50
N LEU A 138 30.65 -5.20 -15.81
CA LEU A 138 30.28 -6.34 -14.95
C LEU A 138 30.02 -7.62 -15.75
N ALA A 139 29.31 -7.50 -16.87
CA ALA A 139 29.03 -8.63 -17.75
C ALA A 139 30.30 -9.20 -18.41
N GLU A 140 31.25 -8.34 -18.81
CA GLU A 140 32.56 -8.75 -19.31
C GLU A 140 33.35 -9.54 -18.26
N ARG A 141 33.41 -9.05 -17.01
CA ARG A 141 34.05 -9.75 -15.91
C ARG A 141 33.37 -11.08 -15.59
N PHE A 142 32.04 -11.12 -15.66
CA PHE A 142 31.25 -12.34 -15.48
C PHE A 142 31.58 -13.35 -16.58
N TYR A 143 31.60 -12.92 -17.85
CA TYR A 143 31.96 -13.74 -18.98
C TYR A 143 33.39 -14.29 -18.87
N ALA A 144 34.37 -13.44 -18.54
CA ALA A 144 35.76 -13.86 -18.37
C ALA A 144 35.90 -14.99 -17.34
N LYS A 145 35.13 -14.94 -16.24
CA LYS A 145 35.13 -15.98 -15.20
C LYS A 145 34.39 -17.25 -15.61
N PHE A 146 33.28 -17.14 -16.33
CA PHE A 146 32.40 -18.26 -16.69
C PHE A 146 32.51 -18.67 -18.16
N ARG A 147 33.60 -18.30 -18.85
CA ARG A 147 33.83 -18.60 -20.27
C ARG A 147 33.88 -20.09 -20.63
N ARG A 148 34.02 -20.97 -19.64
CA ARG A 148 34.10 -22.43 -19.80
C ARG A 148 33.09 -23.12 -18.87
N GLY A 149 32.59 -24.27 -19.31
CA GLY A 149 31.64 -25.11 -18.56
C GLY A 149 30.17 -24.77 -18.83
N ALA A 150 29.27 -25.34 -18.02
CA ALA A 150 27.83 -25.29 -18.25
C ALA A 150 27.22 -23.87 -18.27
N LYS A 151 27.88 -22.89 -17.62
CA LYS A 151 27.42 -21.49 -17.57
C LYS A 151 27.91 -20.63 -18.75
N ALA A 152 28.75 -21.16 -19.63
CA ALA A 152 29.32 -20.39 -20.74
C ALA A 152 28.27 -19.82 -21.73
N PRO A 153 27.22 -20.55 -22.13
CA PRO A 153 26.18 -20.01 -23.04
C PRO A 153 25.42 -18.86 -22.40
N PHE A 154 25.09 -19.02 -21.11
CA PHE A 154 24.40 -18.00 -20.33
C PHE A 154 25.25 -16.74 -20.18
N ALA A 155 26.53 -16.89 -19.82
CA ALA A 155 27.46 -15.78 -19.66
C ALA A 155 27.67 -15.01 -20.98
N LYS A 156 27.76 -15.72 -22.12
CA LYS A 156 27.84 -15.10 -23.45
C LYS A 156 26.58 -14.32 -23.80
N GLY A 157 25.40 -14.91 -23.56
CA GLY A 157 24.12 -14.24 -23.81
C GLY A 157 23.90 -13.02 -22.93
N LEU A 158 24.38 -13.07 -21.69
CA LEU A 158 24.30 -11.97 -20.73
C LEU A 158 25.21 -10.81 -21.14
N MET A 159 26.44 -11.08 -21.61
CA MET A 159 27.34 -10.07 -22.19
C MET A 159 26.72 -9.39 -23.41
N TYR A 160 26.15 -10.17 -24.34
CA TYR A 160 25.48 -9.62 -25.52
C TYR A 160 24.29 -8.72 -25.14
N ARG A 161 23.45 -9.14 -24.18
CA ARG A 161 22.32 -8.33 -23.72
C ARG A 161 22.76 -7.03 -23.02
N ALA A 162 23.89 -7.07 -22.29
CA ALA A 162 24.48 -5.88 -21.69
C ALA A 162 24.97 -4.90 -22.77
N SER A 163 25.62 -5.37 -23.84
CA SER A 163 26.15 -4.49 -24.89
C SER A 163 25.07 -3.79 -25.72
N VAL A 164 23.88 -4.39 -25.84
CA VAL A 164 22.72 -3.76 -26.51
C VAL A 164 21.75 -3.07 -25.52
N ASN A 165 22.14 -2.94 -24.25
CA ASN A 165 21.32 -2.35 -23.18
C ASN A 165 19.92 -2.99 -23.02
N LYS A 166 19.81 -4.31 -23.22
CA LYS A 166 18.58 -5.11 -23.08
C LYS A 166 18.72 -6.18 -22.00
N LEU A 167 19.30 -5.83 -20.86
CA LEU A 167 19.37 -6.73 -19.70
C LEU A 167 17.98 -6.89 -19.08
N MET A 168 17.59 -8.13 -18.84
CA MET A 168 16.36 -8.42 -18.08
C MET A 168 16.63 -8.22 -16.58
N PRO A 169 15.59 -7.98 -15.76
CA PRO A 169 15.74 -7.88 -14.30
C PRO A 169 16.45 -9.10 -13.67
N ALA A 170 16.19 -10.30 -14.21
CA ALA A 170 16.87 -11.52 -13.79
C ALA A 170 18.39 -11.50 -14.08
N ASP A 171 18.81 -10.94 -15.22
CA ASP A 171 20.22 -10.81 -15.57
C ASP A 171 20.91 -9.79 -14.65
N GLN A 172 20.27 -8.65 -14.39
CA GLN A 172 20.77 -7.61 -13.49
C GLN A 172 20.95 -8.16 -12.06
N ALA A 173 19.98 -8.94 -11.57
CA ALA A 173 20.07 -9.58 -10.26
C ALA A 173 21.27 -10.54 -10.17
N GLU A 174 21.52 -11.33 -11.21
CA GLU A 174 22.65 -12.26 -11.24
C GLU A 174 24.01 -11.53 -11.30
N LEU A 175 24.10 -10.44 -12.08
CA LEU A 175 25.27 -9.57 -12.10
C LEU A 175 25.53 -8.90 -10.75
N ARG A 176 24.49 -8.49 -10.03
CA ARG A 176 24.64 -7.93 -8.69
C ARG A 176 25.14 -8.93 -7.66
N LYS A 177 24.63 -10.16 -7.69
CA LYS A 177 25.17 -11.25 -6.85
C LYS A 177 26.65 -11.48 -7.15
N PHE A 178 27.01 -11.41 -8.44
CA PHE A 178 28.41 -11.51 -8.85
C PHE A 178 29.24 -10.32 -8.34
N ALA A 179 28.77 -9.08 -8.49
CA ALA A 179 29.43 -7.89 -7.96
C ALA A 179 29.69 -8.00 -6.45
N ALA A 180 28.66 -8.35 -5.68
CA ALA A 180 28.75 -8.52 -4.23
C ALA A 180 29.73 -9.63 -3.81
N THR A 181 29.80 -10.73 -4.57
CA THR A 181 30.77 -11.81 -4.28
C THR A 181 32.20 -11.43 -4.63
N VAL A 182 32.42 -10.64 -5.70
CA VAL A 182 33.73 -10.11 -6.05
C VAL A 182 34.21 -9.10 -4.99
N GLU A 183 33.35 -8.16 -4.59
CA GLU A 183 33.67 -7.17 -3.55
C GLU A 183 34.00 -7.82 -2.20
N ARG A 184 33.25 -8.84 -1.78
CA ARG A 184 33.57 -9.60 -0.56
C ARG A 184 34.95 -10.25 -0.63
N LYS A 185 35.35 -10.78 -1.79
CA LYS A 185 36.69 -11.36 -1.97
C LYS A 185 37.79 -10.30 -1.87
N VAL A 186 37.58 -9.12 -2.49
CA VAL A 186 38.54 -8.00 -2.44
C VAL A 186 38.69 -7.45 -1.02
N LYS A 187 37.60 -7.34 -0.25
CA LYS A 187 37.66 -6.93 1.16
C LYS A 187 38.37 -7.96 2.03
N ARG A 188 38.15 -9.26 1.78
CA ARG A 188 38.81 -10.35 2.52
C ARG A 188 40.32 -10.43 2.23
N SER A 189 40.76 -10.16 1.00
CA SER A 189 42.18 -10.11 0.65
C SER A 189 42.91 -8.85 1.13
N LYS A 190 42.18 -7.82 1.57
CA LYS A 190 42.74 -6.55 2.09
C LYS A 190 42.75 -6.47 3.62
N LYS A 191 42.24 -7.48 4.35
CA LYS A 191 42.48 -7.56 5.80
C LYS A 191 43.95 -7.94 6.01
N PRO A 192 44.77 -7.10 6.67
CA PRO A 192 46.13 -7.49 7.02
C PRO A 192 46.06 -8.67 7.99
N VAL A 193 46.93 -9.65 7.78
CA VAL A 193 47.22 -10.73 8.73
C VAL A 193 48.06 -10.11 9.85
N GLU A 194 47.41 -9.38 10.74
CA GLU A 194 47.99 -8.95 12.02
C GLU A 194 47.28 -9.73 13.14
N GLU A 195 47.61 -11.01 13.25
CA GLU A 195 47.50 -11.80 14.49
C GLU A 195 47.95 -13.23 14.16
N THR A 196 49.17 -13.54 14.58
CA THR A 196 49.74 -14.86 14.99
C THR A 196 51.22 -14.90 14.63
N ALA A 197 52.02 -14.08 15.31
CA ALA A 197 53.45 -14.29 15.46
C ALA A 197 53.90 -13.68 16.81
N GLU A 198 53.23 -14.08 17.89
CA GLU A 198 53.74 -13.97 19.26
C GLU A 198 53.09 -15.08 20.09
N ALA A 199 53.79 -16.22 20.15
CA ALA A 199 53.81 -17.19 21.24
C ALA A 199 54.97 -18.17 20.98
#